data_AF-A0A660VTW4-F1
#
_entry.id   AF-A0A660VTW4-F1
#
_cell.length_a   1.000
_cell.length_b   1.000
_cell.length_c   1.000
_cell.angle_alpha   90.00
_cell.angle_beta   90.00
_cell.angle_gamma   90.00
#
_symmetry.space_group_name_H-M   'P 1'
#
loop_
_entity.id
_entity.type
_entity.pdbx_description
1 polymer ?
#
loop_
_entity_poly.entity_id
_entity_poly.type
_entity_poly.pdbx_seq_one_letter_code
_entity_poly.pdbx_strand_id
1 'polypeptide(L)'
;MGSLLGTRGQDLPAIPVSEELNMSLRTSVLVLLLCVLALAPGCYGPFNATSSLHHWNGTEFENEWAQEGMFLVLTIIPVYGLWFLGDVLIFNSIEFWGGENPIDPPGSSDDE
;
A
#
# COMPACT_ATOMS: atom_id res chain seq x y z
N MET A 1 31.99 -18.37 -68.64
CA MET A 1 30.56 -18.76 -68.54
C MET A 1 30.44 -19.68 -67.34
N GLY A 2 29.81 -19.42 -66.20
CA GLY A 2 29.12 -18.29 -65.59
C GLY A 2 29.09 -18.57 -64.06
N SER A 3 29.08 -17.51 -63.25
CA SER A 3 29.33 -17.52 -61.79
C SER A 3 28.26 -18.18 -60.93
N LEU A 4 28.72 -18.66 -59.76
CA LEU A 4 27.98 -19.15 -58.60
C LEU A 4 27.36 -18.02 -57.74
N LEU A 5 26.25 -18.38 -57.08
CA LEU A 5 25.77 -18.00 -55.73
C LEU A 5 25.37 -16.53 -55.44
N GLY A 6 24.26 -16.36 -54.71
CA GLY A 6 24.05 -15.15 -53.89
C GLY A 6 22.61 -14.73 -53.59
N THR A 7 21.99 -15.40 -52.60
CA THR A 7 21.00 -14.87 -51.63
C THR A 7 19.78 -14.07 -52.13
N ARG A 8 18.62 -14.73 -52.08
CA ARG A 8 17.29 -14.11 -51.98
C ARG A 8 17.27 -13.15 -50.78
N GLY A 9 17.15 -11.85 -51.03
CA GLY A 9 16.67 -10.89 -50.03
C GLY A 9 15.17 -11.10 -49.83
N GLN A 10 14.77 -11.47 -48.62
CA GLN A 10 13.38 -11.34 -48.17
C GLN A 10 13.25 -9.95 -47.56
N ASP A 11 12.52 -9.06 -48.23
CA ASP A 11 12.07 -7.80 -47.64
C ASP A 11 11.10 -8.12 -46.50
N LEU A 12 11.56 -7.92 -45.26
CA LEU A 12 10.71 -8.03 -44.07
C LEU A 12 9.90 -6.73 -43.93
N PRO A 13 8.57 -6.77 -43.78
CA PRO A 13 7.78 -5.55 -43.60
C PRO A 13 8.22 -4.84 -42.31
N ALA A 14 8.47 -3.54 -42.40
CA ALA A 14 8.68 -2.68 -41.23
C ALA A 14 7.38 -2.65 -40.41
N ILE A 15 7.29 -3.51 -39.40
CA ILE A 15 6.23 -3.46 -38.40
C ILE A 15 6.47 -2.19 -37.57
N PRO A 16 5.46 -1.32 -37.35
CA PRO A 16 5.61 -0.15 -36.50
C PRO A 16 5.69 -0.57 -35.02
N VAL A 17 6.87 -1.04 -34.58
CA VAL A 17 7.16 -1.41 -33.17
C VAL A 17 6.98 -0.21 -32.22
N SER A 18 7.00 1.02 -32.74
CA SER A 18 6.96 2.26 -31.94
C SER A 18 5.64 2.52 -31.21
N GLU A 19 4.51 1.96 -31.67
CA GLU A 19 3.20 2.21 -31.05
C GLU A 19 2.90 1.21 -29.92
N GLU A 20 3.16 -0.08 -30.18
CA GLU A 20 3.00 -1.19 -29.22
C GLU A 20 3.97 -1.08 -28.03
N LEU A 21 5.22 -0.67 -28.29
CA LEU A 21 6.23 -0.47 -27.24
C LEU A 21 5.85 0.68 -26.30
N ASN A 22 5.16 1.72 -26.80
CA ASN A 22 4.77 2.89 -26.02
C ASN A 22 3.58 2.59 -25.09
N MET A 23 2.58 1.82 -25.53
CA MET A 23 1.46 1.44 -24.65
C MET A 23 1.89 0.47 -23.54
N SER A 24 2.74 -0.50 -23.84
CA SER A 24 3.28 -1.43 -22.85
C SER A 24 4.24 -0.74 -21.86
N LEU A 25 5.17 0.08 -22.36
CA LEU A 25 6.12 0.83 -21.51
C LEU A 25 5.43 1.84 -20.61
N ARG A 26 4.44 2.59 -21.11
CA ARG A 26 3.64 3.53 -20.29
C ARG A 26 2.92 2.80 -19.16
N THR A 27 2.29 1.67 -19.47
CA THR A 27 1.58 0.88 -18.46
C THR A 27 2.55 0.33 -17.42
N SER A 28 3.71 -0.20 -17.83
CA SER A 28 4.76 -0.66 -16.90
C SER A 28 5.31 0.48 -16.04
N VAL A 29 5.56 1.67 -16.61
CA VAL A 29 6.02 2.85 -15.86
C VAL A 29 4.97 3.30 -14.84
N LEU A 30 3.68 3.30 -15.20
CA LEU A 30 2.60 3.64 -14.27
C LEU A 30 2.48 2.62 -13.13
N VAL A 31 2.54 1.33 -13.43
CA VAL A 31 2.53 0.26 -12.41
C VAL A 31 3.72 0.41 -11.47
N LEU A 32 4.93 0.61 -12.00
CA LEU A 32 6.13 0.82 -11.19
C LEU A 32 6.03 2.06 -10.32
N LEU A 33 5.51 3.18 -10.86
CA LEU A 33 5.30 4.41 -10.08
C LEU A 33 4.31 4.20 -8.95
N LEU A 34 3.20 3.49 -9.19
CA LEU A 34 2.21 3.15 -8.17
C LEU A 34 2.82 2.25 -7.09
N CYS A 35 3.62 1.25 -7.47
CA CYS A 35 4.33 0.42 -6.50
C CYS A 35 5.31 1.24 -5.65
N VAL A 36 6.09 2.14 -6.26
CA VAL A 36 7.02 3.01 -5.52
C VAL A 36 6.29 3.96 -4.58
N LEU A 37 5.15 4.54 -5.00
CA LEU A 37 4.33 5.38 -4.13
C LEU A 37 3.67 4.58 -2.99
N ALA A 38 3.29 3.33 -3.23
CA ALA A 38 2.76 2.44 -2.21
C ALA A 38 3.83 1.97 -1.20
N LEU A 39 5.09 1.91 -1.62
CA LEU A 39 6.25 1.52 -0.81
C LEU A 39 7.00 2.71 -0.19
N ALA A 40 6.68 3.94 -0.61
CA ALA A 40 7.25 5.12 0.00
C ALA A 40 6.81 5.16 1.46
N PRO A 41 7.73 5.42 2.42
CA PRO A 41 7.33 5.68 3.79
C PRO A 41 6.28 6.79 3.73
N GLY A 42 5.10 6.53 4.31
CA GLY A 42 4.02 7.51 4.32
C GLY A 42 4.58 8.85 4.79
N CYS A 43 4.15 9.94 4.15
CA CYS A 43 4.48 11.28 4.63
C CYS A 43 3.89 11.57 6.03
N TYR A 44 3.10 10.63 6.56
CA TYR A 44 2.51 10.61 7.87
C TYR A 44 2.98 9.35 8.62
N GLY A 45 3.13 9.45 9.94
CA GLY A 45 3.48 8.33 10.80
C GLY A 45 2.38 7.26 10.88
N PRO A 46 2.69 6.09 11.46
CA PRO A 46 1.78 4.94 11.49
C PRO A 46 0.55 5.19 12.36
N PHE A 47 -0.53 4.46 12.09
CA PHE A 47 -1.77 4.50 12.86
C PHE A 47 -1.81 3.40 13.92
N ASN A 48 -0.80 3.36 14.79
CA ASN A 48 -0.64 2.25 15.74
C ASN A 48 -1.82 2.20 16.71
N ALA A 49 -2.26 3.33 17.28
CA ALA A 49 -3.32 3.32 18.27
C ALA A 49 -4.68 2.96 17.67
N THR A 50 -4.99 3.50 16.48
CA THR A 50 -6.22 3.16 15.75
C THR A 50 -6.23 1.71 15.32
N SER A 51 -5.09 1.20 14.82
CA SER A 51 -4.97 -0.19 14.39
C SER A 51 -5.07 -1.16 15.56
N SER A 52 -4.48 -0.83 16.71
CA SER A 52 -4.60 -1.63 17.93
C SER A 52 -6.02 -1.67 18.48
N LEU A 53 -6.75 -0.54 18.48
CA LEU A 53 -8.17 -0.56 18.84
C LEU A 53 -8.98 -1.43 17.88
N HIS A 54 -8.71 -1.34 16.57
CA HIS A 54 -9.42 -2.12 15.58
C HIS A 54 -9.09 -3.61 15.69
N HIS A 55 -7.83 -3.95 15.98
CA HIS A 55 -7.37 -5.31 16.24
C HIS A 55 -8.08 -5.90 17.44
N TRP A 56 -8.12 -5.20 18.58
CA TRP A 56 -8.86 -5.61 19.77
C TRP A 56 -10.33 -5.90 19.46
N ASN A 57 -11.01 -5.00 18.73
CA ASN A 57 -12.40 -5.24 18.36
C ASN A 57 -12.58 -6.51 17.48
N GLY A 58 -11.58 -6.81 16.65
CA GLY A 58 -11.58 -8.01 15.80
C GLY A 58 -11.20 -9.32 16.51
N THR A 59 -10.60 -9.25 17.69
CA THR A 59 -10.16 -10.45 18.46
C THR A 59 -11.02 -10.73 19.68
N GLU A 60 -11.67 -9.72 20.27
CA GLU A 60 -12.47 -9.87 21.49
C GLU A 60 -13.78 -10.65 21.25
N PHE A 61 -14.35 -10.56 20.05
CA PHE A 61 -15.67 -11.14 19.75
C PHE A 61 -15.56 -12.29 18.75
N GLU A 62 -16.07 -13.47 19.12
CA GLU A 62 -16.18 -14.62 18.20
C GLU A 62 -17.31 -14.47 17.16
N ASN A 63 -18.29 -13.60 17.42
CA ASN A 63 -19.47 -13.40 16.58
C ASN A 63 -19.34 -12.12 15.73
N GLU A 64 -19.48 -12.26 14.42
CA GLU A 64 -19.42 -11.17 13.43
C GLU A 64 -20.41 -10.02 13.71
N TRP A 65 -21.62 -10.32 14.21
CA TRP A 65 -22.64 -9.31 14.54
C TRP A 65 -22.31 -8.55 15.81
N ALA A 66 -21.62 -9.18 16.75
CA ALA A 66 -21.14 -8.50 17.96
C ALA A 66 -19.95 -7.58 17.62
N GLN A 67 -19.02 -8.06 16.77
CA GLN A 67 -17.90 -7.27 16.27
C GLN A 67 -18.38 -6.04 15.47
N GLU A 68 -19.34 -6.20 14.56
CA GLU A 68 -19.92 -5.10 13.79
C GLU A 68 -20.74 -4.17 14.70
N GLY A 69 -21.52 -4.73 15.63
CA GLY A 69 -22.27 -3.94 16.61
C GLY A 69 -21.36 -3.04 17.43
N MET A 70 -20.24 -3.57 17.93
CA MET A 70 -19.24 -2.80 18.67
C MET A 70 -18.54 -1.78 17.76
N PHE A 71 -18.21 -2.14 16.53
CA PHE A 71 -17.67 -1.21 15.55
C PHE A 71 -18.58 0.01 15.34
N LEU A 72 -19.88 -0.22 15.16
CA LEU A 72 -20.87 0.85 15.01
C LEU A 72 -20.99 1.70 16.28
N VAL A 73 -21.01 1.09 17.47
CA VAL A 73 -21.06 1.82 18.75
C VAL A 73 -19.83 2.72 18.92
N LEU A 74 -18.62 2.21 18.68
CA LEU A 74 -17.34 2.93 18.76
C LEU A 74 -17.13 3.95 17.62
N THR A 75 -17.97 3.91 16.60
CA THR A 75 -18.01 4.89 15.52
C THR A 75 -19.00 6.01 15.86
N ILE A 76 -20.20 5.67 16.37
CA ILE A 76 -21.22 6.64 16.80
C ILE A 76 -20.75 7.43 18.01
N ILE A 77 -20.29 6.73 19.04
CA ILE A 77 -19.50 7.32 20.13
C ILE A 77 -18.10 7.41 19.54
N PRO A 78 -17.54 8.60 19.25
CA PRO A 78 -16.43 8.79 18.31
C PRO A 78 -15.06 8.29 18.82
N VAL A 79 -14.98 7.06 19.35
CA VAL A 79 -13.78 6.47 19.94
C VAL A 79 -12.75 6.17 18.85
N TYR A 80 -13.16 5.60 17.71
CA TYR A 80 -12.27 5.44 16.56
C TYR A 80 -11.74 6.78 16.04
N GLY A 81 -12.60 7.82 16.04
CA GLY A 81 -12.21 9.17 15.65
C GLY A 81 -11.17 9.77 16.59
N LEU A 82 -11.30 9.55 17.91
CA LEU A 82 -10.34 10.03 18.90
C LEU A 82 -8.98 9.35 18.76
N TRP A 83 -8.95 8.03 18.54
CA TRP A 83 -7.69 7.33 18.31
C TRP A 83 -7.01 7.74 17.00
N PHE A 84 -7.79 7.92 15.94
CA PHE A 84 -7.29 8.43 14.68
C PHE A 84 -6.65 9.82 14.85
N LEU A 85 -7.33 10.72 15.56
CA LEU A 85 -6.77 12.05 15.86
C LEU A 85 -5.55 11.96 16.78
N GLY A 86 -5.53 11.01 17.72
CA GLY A 86 -4.38 10.74 18.57
C GLY A 86 -3.14 10.34 17.77
N ASP A 87 -3.27 9.41 16.81
CA ASP A 87 -2.20 9.04 15.90
C ASP A 87 -1.72 10.26 15.10
N VAL A 88 -2.63 10.98 14.42
CA VAL A 88 -2.28 12.13 13.57
C VAL A 88 -1.62 13.27 14.33
N LEU A 89 -2.16 13.64 15.49
CA LEU A 89 -1.75 14.86 16.19
C LEU A 89 -0.66 14.62 17.23
N ILE A 90 -0.71 13.49 17.93
CA ILE A 90 0.10 13.25 19.14
C ILE A 90 1.20 12.24 18.82
N PHE A 91 0.84 10.99 18.50
CA PHE A 91 1.83 9.90 18.42
C PHE A 91 2.76 10.08 17.22
N ASN A 92 2.23 10.43 16.06
CA ASN A 92 3.05 10.73 14.87
C ASN A 92 3.91 11.98 15.06
N SER A 93 3.44 12.97 15.83
CA SER A 93 4.25 14.14 16.17
C SER A 93 5.40 13.77 17.11
N ILE A 94 5.14 12.94 18.13
CA ILE A 94 6.17 12.46 19.05
C ILE A 94 7.23 11.64 18.29
N GLU A 95 6.81 10.73 17.41
CA GLU A 95 7.74 9.95 16.58
C GLU A 95 8.58 10.85 15.66
N PHE A 96 7.95 11.87 15.04
CA PHE A 96 8.66 12.77 14.14
C PHE A 96 9.79 13.56 14.84
N TRP A 97 9.57 14.04 16.06
CA TRP A 97 10.56 14.84 16.80
C TRP A 97 11.44 14.01 17.74
N GLY A 98 10.94 12.88 18.22
CA GLY A 98 11.59 12.00 19.22
C GLY A 98 12.24 10.76 18.61
N GLY A 99 11.89 10.39 17.39
CA GLY A 99 12.46 9.25 16.65
C GLY A 99 11.84 7.88 16.95
N GLU A 100 10.97 7.79 17.96
CA GLU A 100 10.31 6.54 18.38
C GLU A 100 8.82 6.77 18.61
N ASN A 101 7.97 5.81 18.22
CA ASN A 101 6.54 5.87 18.46
C ASN A 101 6.24 5.35 19.88
N PRO A 102 5.47 6.08 20.71
CA PRO A 102 5.11 5.65 22.06
C PRO A 102 4.01 4.57 22.10
N ILE A 103 3.37 4.26 20.98
CA ILE A 103 2.33 3.23 20.87
C ILE A 103 2.86 2.10 20.00
N ASP A 104 2.84 0.89 20.55
CA ASP A 104 3.27 -0.28 19.82
C ASP A 104 2.26 -0.70 18.74
N PRO A 105 2.74 -1.26 17.62
CA PRO A 105 1.87 -1.82 16.60
C PRO A 105 1.15 -3.07 17.13
N PRO A 106 -0.05 -3.40 16.62
CA PRO A 106 -0.80 -4.57 17.06
C PRO A 106 0.02 -5.86 16.89
N GLY A 107 0.08 -6.68 17.94
CA GLY A 107 0.83 -7.94 17.95
C GLY A 107 2.32 -7.80 18.28
N SER A 108 2.76 -6.66 18.81
CA SER A 108 4.04 -6.56 19.55
C SER A 108 4.00 -7.44 20.80
N SER A 109 5.14 -8.01 21.16
CA SER A 109 5.34 -9.15 22.06
C SER A 109 4.95 -9.01 23.56
N ASP A 110 4.12 -8.02 23.91
CA ASP A 110 3.75 -7.74 25.30
C ASP A 110 2.28 -8.13 25.64
N ASP A 111 1.56 -8.74 24.68
CA ASP A 111 0.16 -9.20 24.82
C ASP A 111 0.04 -10.67 25.32
N GLU A 112 1.00 -11.19 26.11
CA GLU A 112 0.92 -12.52 26.78
C GLU A 112 0.51 -12.45 28.26
#